data_AF-A0A959XAH7-F1
#
_entry.id   AF-A0A959XAH7-F1
#
_cell.length_a   1.000
_cell.length_b   1.000
_cell.length_c   1.000
_cell.angle_alpha   90.00
_cell.angle_beta   90.00
_cell.angle_gamma   90.00
#
_symmetry.space_group_name_H-M   'P 1'
#
loop_
_entity.id
_entity.type
_entity.pdbx_description
1 polymer ?
#
loop_
_entity_poly.entity_id
_entity_poly.type
_entity_poly.pdbx_seq_one_letter_code
_entity_poly.pdbx_strand_id
1 'polypeptide(L)'
;VPEVAMLRRLNELLNDALPNHYFRELVREGLVHRFLAQTPARTKLTLPPDIHEWAASLSRSWVAELAQRGYQVVGALDELIPGPVDSSYSDPDQPDEREVSDAALRSLAEIIGETARLTDELERVHHDNADLMRQIDALHATPTYKAKERLVEIAQTNYAARMGLGAYRRLRERNSRST
;
A
#
# COMPACT_ATOMS: atom_id res chain seq x y z
N VAL A 1 9.28 22.36 -5.20
CA VAL A 1 10.03 22.01 -6.42
C VAL A 1 11.24 21.12 -6.13
N PRO A 2 12.08 21.35 -5.09
CA PRO A 2 13.23 20.46 -4.84
C PRO A 2 12.83 19.00 -4.59
N GLU A 3 11.71 18.76 -3.90
CA GLU A 3 11.18 17.40 -3.69
C GLU A 3 10.79 16.70 -5.00
N VAL A 4 10.24 17.44 -5.97
CA VAL A 4 9.83 16.91 -7.28
C VAL A 4 11.07 16.57 -8.12
N ALA A 5 12.06 17.45 -8.14
CA ALA A 5 13.32 17.21 -8.83
C ALA A 5 14.08 16.01 -8.23
N MET A 6 14.13 15.92 -6.90
CA MET A 6 14.67 14.76 -6.19
C MET A 6 13.93 13.47 -6.58
N LEU A 7 12.59 13.48 -6.55
CA LEU A 7 11.77 12.32 -6.90
C LEU A 7 11.96 11.90 -8.36
N ARG A 8 12.09 12.86 -9.29
CA ARG A 8 12.39 12.55 -10.70
C ARG A 8 13.73 11.83 -10.85
N ARG A 9 14.79 12.36 -10.23
CA ARG A 9 16.13 11.74 -10.25
C ARG A 9 16.13 10.37 -9.59
N LEU A 10 15.42 10.22 -8.47
CA LEU A 10 15.24 8.91 -7.82
C LEU A 10 14.52 7.93 -8.74
N ASN A 11 13.44 8.37 -9.41
CA ASN A 11 12.70 7.53 -10.34
C ASN A 11 13.57 7.06 -11.50
N GLU A 12 14.39 7.94 -12.08
CA GLU A 12 15.35 7.58 -13.14
C GLU A 12 16.32 6.47 -12.69
N LEU A 13 16.80 6.53 -11.45
CA LEU A 13 17.68 5.50 -10.88
C LEU A 13 16.94 4.18 -10.59
N LEU A 14 15.67 4.26 -10.18
CA LEU A 14 14.90 3.08 -9.76
C LEU A 14 14.19 2.36 -10.92
N ASN A 15 13.94 3.05 -12.03
CA ASN A 15 13.12 2.55 -13.14
C ASN A 15 13.62 1.21 -13.70
N ASP A 16 14.95 1.02 -13.75
CA ASP A 16 15.58 -0.22 -14.22
C ASP A 16 16.00 -1.14 -13.08
N ALA A 17 15.96 -0.67 -11.82
CA ALA A 17 16.45 -1.40 -10.65
C ALA A 17 15.34 -2.16 -9.91
N LEU A 18 14.08 -1.72 -10.01
CA LEU A 18 12.96 -2.29 -9.25
C LEU A 18 11.84 -2.80 -10.17
N PRO A 19 11.32 -4.02 -9.93
CA PRO A 19 10.07 -4.46 -10.53
C PRO A 19 8.93 -3.49 -10.22
N ASN A 20 8.03 -3.26 -11.19
CA ASN A 20 6.96 -2.25 -11.11
C ASN A 20 6.05 -2.37 -9.87
N HIS A 21 5.80 -3.58 -9.37
CA HIS A 21 4.98 -3.75 -8.16
C HIS A 21 5.67 -3.17 -6.91
N TYR A 22 6.98 -3.39 -6.75
CA TYR A 22 7.76 -2.79 -5.67
C TYR A 22 7.90 -1.28 -5.84
N PHE A 23 8.04 -0.79 -7.08
CA PHE A 23 8.07 0.65 -7.34
C PHE A 23 6.79 1.33 -6.84
N ARG A 24 5.61 0.78 -7.17
CA ARG A 24 4.33 1.33 -6.72
C ARG A 24 4.22 1.35 -5.20
N GLU A 25 4.54 0.25 -4.55
CA GLU A 25 4.38 0.15 -3.10
C GLU A 25 5.38 1.03 -2.33
N LEU A 26 6.65 1.00 -2.70
CA LEU A 26 7.71 1.67 -1.95
C LEU A 26 7.79 3.16 -2.28
N VAL A 27 7.76 3.52 -3.57
CA VAL A 27 7.96 4.92 -4.00
C VAL A 27 6.65 5.68 -3.92
N ARG A 28 5.57 5.17 -4.51
CA ARG A 28 4.30 5.90 -4.53
C ARG A 28 3.60 5.88 -3.18
N GLU A 29 3.38 4.70 -2.60
CA GLU A 29 2.63 4.62 -1.34
C GLU A 29 3.51 4.93 -0.12
N GLY A 30 4.76 4.49 -0.11
CA GLY A 30 5.72 4.80 0.94
C GLY A 30 6.17 6.26 0.89
N LEU A 31 6.98 6.62 -0.11
CA LEU A 31 7.62 7.93 -0.13
C LEU A 31 6.65 9.07 -0.48
N VAL A 32 5.82 8.94 -1.52
CA VAL A 32 4.98 10.06 -1.96
C VAL A 32 3.79 10.27 -1.01
N HIS A 33 2.98 9.24 -0.79
CA HIS A 33 1.72 9.40 -0.04
C HIS A 33 1.92 9.50 1.47
N ARG A 34 2.85 8.75 2.06
CA ARG A 34 3.06 8.83 3.52
C ARG A 34 4.00 9.96 3.90
N PHE A 35 5.02 10.27 3.12
CA PHE A 35 6.00 11.29 3.52
C PHE A 35 5.79 12.64 2.82
N LEU A 36 5.89 12.68 1.49
CA LEU A 36 5.85 13.95 0.75
C LEU A 36 4.48 14.64 0.85
N ALA A 37 3.38 13.88 0.94
CA ALA A 37 2.04 14.47 1.09
C ALA A 37 1.79 15.06 2.49
N GLN A 38 2.47 14.55 3.53
CA GLN A 38 2.36 15.07 4.90
C GLN A 38 3.30 16.26 5.14
N THR A 39 4.33 16.41 4.31
CA THR A 39 5.30 17.49 4.40
C THR A 39 4.83 18.68 3.56
N PRO A 40 4.64 19.88 4.14
CA PRO A 40 4.31 21.07 3.36
C PRO A 40 5.39 21.30 2.30
N ALA A 41 5.00 21.30 1.03
CA ALA A 41 5.92 21.60 -0.06
C ALA A 41 6.47 23.02 0.13
N ARG A 42 7.80 23.17 0.15
CA ARG A 42 8.44 24.49 0.26
C ARG A 42 8.07 25.40 -0.91
N THR A 43 7.88 24.81 -2.08
CA THR A 43 7.50 25.51 -3.32
C THR A 43 6.47 24.68 -4.06
N LYS A 44 5.34 25.30 -4.40
CA LYS A 44 4.29 24.68 -5.21
C LYS A 44 4.81 24.38 -6.62
N LEU A 45 4.41 23.24 -7.16
CA LEU A 45 4.63 22.94 -8.56
C LEU A 45 3.57 23.69 -9.38
N THR A 46 4.00 24.60 -10.24
CA THR A 46 3.13 25.42 -11.08
C THR A 46 3.52 25.28 -12.55
N LEU A 47 2.63 25.72 -13.44
CA LEU A 47 2.89 25.73 -14.88
C LEU A 47 3.83 26.89 -15.26
N PRO A 48 4.77 26.67 -16.19
CA PRO A 48 5.54 27.75 -16.80
C PRO A 48 4.62 28.82 -17.43
N PRO A 49 4.91 30.13 -17.28
CA PRO A 49 4.06 31.19 -17.83
C PRO A 49 3.87 31.14 -19.35
N ASP A 50 4.89 30.68 -20.09
CA ASP A 50 4.89 30.54 -21.55
C ASP A 50 3.98 29.41 -22.06
N ILE A 51 3.79 28.37 -21.25
CA ILE A 51 2.93 27.21 -21.56
C ILE A 51 1.50 27.41 -21.06
N HIS A 52 1.26 28.39 -20.18
CA HIS A 52 -0.04 28.58 -19.54
C HIS A 52 -1.18 28.80 -20.54
N GLU A 53 -1.00 29.67 -21.53
CA GLU A 53 -2.05 29.93 -22.53
C GLU A 53 -2.31 28.70 -23.41
N TRP A 54 -1.25 27.95 -23.77
CA TRP A 54 -1.41 26.69 -24.50
C TRP A 54 -2.23 25.68 -23.68
N ALA A 55 -1.90 25.51 -22.41
CA ALA A 55 -2.61 24.59 -21.50
C ALA A 55 -4.07 25.02 -21.30
N ALA A 56 -4.31 26.33 -21.11
CA ALA A 56 -5.66 26.86 -20.97
C ALA A 56 -6.49 26.66 -22.25
N SER A 57 -5.90 26.88 -23.42
CA SER A 57 -6.53 26.61 -24.72
C SER A 57 -6.89 25.14 -24.90
N LEU A 58 -5.96 24.23 -24.55
CA LEU A 58 -6.19 22.79 -24.60
C LEU A 58 -7.32 22.36 -23.66
N SER A 59 -7.30 22.80 -22.40
CA SER A 59 -8.37 22.54 -21.44
C SER A 59 -9.74 23.01 -21.94
N ARG A 60 -9.81 24.22 -22.52
CA ARG A 60 -11.06 24.73 -23.12
C ARG A 60 -11.57 23.84 -24.26
N SER A 61 -10.67 23.31 -25.09
CA SER A 61 -11.05 22.40 -26.18
C SER A 61 -11.65 21.08 -25.64
N TRP A 62 -11.07 20.51 -24.57
CA TRP A 62 -11.57 19.30 -23.94
C TRP A 62 -12.90 19.52 -23.22
N VAL A 63 -13.05 20.64 -22.52
CA VAL A 63 -14.31 21.02 -21.88
C VAL A 63 -15.44 21.12 -22.91
N ALA A 64 -15.18 21.75 -24.06
CA ALA A 64 -16.16 21.85 -25.14
C ALA A 64 -16.58 20.47 -25.67
N GLU A 65 -15.62 19.55 -25.85
CA GLU A 65 -15.89 18.20 -26.30
C GLU A 65 -16.68 17.38 -25.28
N LEU A 66 -16.29 17.44 -24.00
CA LEU A 66 -16.98 16.75 -22.90
C LEU A 66 -18.42 17.24 -22.75
N ALA A 67 -18.63 18.57 -22.83
CA ALA A 67 -19.94 19.18 -22.80
C ALA A 67 -20.81 18.74 -23.99
N GLN A 68 -20.24 18.64 -25.20
CA GLN A 68 -20.95 18.22 -26.40
C GLN A 68 -21.36 16.75 -26.35
N ARG A 69 -20.49 15.86 -25.83
CA ARG A 69 -20.75 14.42 -25.76
C ARG A 69 -21.71 14.02 -24.63
N GLY A 70 -22.03 14.94 -23.72
CA GLY A 70 -23.03 14.72 -22.67
C GLY A 70 -22.62 13.71 -21.60
N TYR A 71 -21.31 13.58 -21.33
CA TYR A 71 -20.84 12.71 -20.26
C TYR A 71 -21.27 13.21 -18.88
N GLN A 72 -21.54 12.28 -17.97
CA GLN A 72 -21.74 12.60 -16.56
C GLN A 72 -20.36 12.83 -15.92
N VAL A 73 -20.04 14.09 -15.65
CA VAL A 73 -18.81 14.49 -14.96
C VAL A 73 -19.10 14.72 -13.48
N VAL A 74 -18.25 14.19 -12.61
CA VAL A 74 -18.28 14.47 -11.17
C VAL A 74 -17.38 15.69 -10.92
N GLY A 75 -17.97 16.77 -10.40
CA GLY A 75 -17.30 18.09 -10.31
C GLY A 75 -17.76 19.04 -11.41
N ALA A 76 -17.13 20.21 -11.48
CA ALA A 76 -17.49 21.23 -12.46
C ALA A 76 -16.48 21.29 -13.62
N LEU A 77 -16.96 21.47 -14.86
CA LEU A 77 -16.10 21.44 -16.05
C LEU A 77 -15.13 22.62 -16.10
N ASP A 78 -15.48 23.75 -15.51
CA ASP A 78 -14.62 24.93 -15.39
C ASP A 78 -13.43 24.70 -14.45
N GLU A 79 -13.51 23.75 -13.52
CA GLU A 79 -12.38 23.33 -12.68
C GLU A 79 -11.25 22.65 -13.49
N LEU A 80 -11.51 22.25 -14.74
CA LEU A 80 -10.50 21.71 -15.66
C LEU A 80 -9.64 22.81 -16.31
N ILE A 81 -10.03 24.07 -16.17
CA ILE A 81 -9.29 25.21 -16.71
C ILE A 81 -8.21 25.60 -15.69
N PRO A 82 -6.93 25.71 -16.11
CA PRO A 82 -5.87 26.19 -15.24
C PRO A 82 -6.25 27.53 -14.61
N GLY A 83 -5.98 27.68 -13.30
CA GLY A 83 -6.14 28.95 -12.59
C GLY A 83 -5.22 30.06 -13.12
N PRO A 84 -5.26 31.28 -12.56
CA PRO A 84 -4.45 32.39 -13.03
C PRO A 84 -2.95 32.05 -13.03
N VAL A 85 -2.20 32.68 -13.94
CA VAL A 85 -0.73 32.55 -14.01
C VAL A 85 -0.14 32.94 -12.65
N ASP A 86 0.61 32.02 -12.04
CA ASP A 86 1.36 32.30 -10.83
C ASP A 86 2.68 32.97 -11.22
N SER A 87 2.98 34.14 -10.64
CA SER A 87 4.24 34.85 -10.89
C SER A 87 5.44 34.18 -10.21
N SER A 88 5.21 33.22 -9.31
CA SER A 88 6.23 32.53 -8.53
C SER A 88 6.65 31.16 -9.11
N TYR A 89 6.74 31.07 -10.44
CA TYR A 89 7.21 29.85 -11.10
C TYR A 89 8.65 29.49 -10.68
N SER A 90 8.84 28.23 -10.26
CA SER A 90 10.15 27.62 -10.04
C SER A 90 10.33 26.45 -10.98
N ASP A 91 11.40 26.49 -11.77
CA ASP A 91 11.72 25.48 -12.75
C ASP A 91 12.17 24.16 -12.08
N PRO A 92 11.43 23.05 -12.22
CA PRO A 92 11.82 21.75 -11.68
C PRO A 92 13.05 21.15 -12.36
N ASP A 93 13.42 21.62 -13.54
CA ASP A 93 14.62 21.19 -14.25
C ASP A 93 15.85 22.03 -13.89
N GLN A 94 15.66 23.16 -13.22
CA GLN A 94 16.73 24.01 -12.66
C GLN A 94 16.50 24.29 -11.16
N PRO A 95 16.46 23.26 -10.30
CA PRO A 95 16.26 23.44 -8.87
C PRO A 95 17.54 23.95 -8.18
N ASP A 96 17.40 24.52 -6.97
CA ASP A 96 18.55 24.71 -6.08
C ASP A 96 19.03 23.34 -5.58
N GLU A 97 20.24 22.95 -6.01
CA GLU A 97 20.86 21.66 -5.65
C GLU A 97 21.02 21.46 -4.14
N ARG A 98 21.19 22.54 -3.36
CA ARG A 98 21.25 22.45 -1.90
C ARG A 98 19.91 22.01 -1.32
N GLU A 99 18.82 22.60 -1.80
CA GLU A 99 17.48 22.23 -1.36
C GLU A 99 17.09 20.82 -1.81
N VAL A 100 17.53 20.39 -2.99
CA VAL A 100 17.36 19.01 -3.48
C VAL A 100 18.10 18.03 -2.58
N SER A 101 19.35 18.34 -2.22
CA SER A 101 20.13 17.52 -1.29
C SER A 101 19.48 17.44 0.09
N ASP A 102 18.99 18.56 0.62
CA ASP A 102 18.25 18.59 1.89
C ASP A 102 16.96 17.77 1.82
N ALA A 103 16.23 17.82 0.69
CA ALA A 103 15.05 16.99 0.47
C ALA A 103 15.42 15.50 0.43
N ALA A 104 16.51 15.14 -0.26
CA ALA A 104 16.99 13.76 -0.33
C ALA A 104 17.38 13.22 1.04
N LEU A 105 18.12 13.99 1.86
CA LEU A 105 18.51 13.60 3.21
C LEU A 105 17.30 13.38 4.12
N ARG A 106 16.29 14.26 4.05
CA ARG A 106 15.04 14.09 4.80
C ARG A 106 14.30 12.81 4.37
N SER A 107 14.19 12.56 3.07
CA SER A 107 13.58 11.33 2.56
C SER A 107 14.34 10.07 2.95
N LEU A 108 15.67 10.10 2.96
CA LEU A 108 16.50 8.98 3.44
C LEU A 108 16.28 8.71 4.93
N ALA A 109 16.26 9.76 5.75
CA ALA A 109 16.00 9.62 7.18
C ALA A 109 14.64 8.97 7.45
N GLU A 110 13.61 9.36 6.70
CA GLU A 110 12.27 8.77 6.80
C GLU A 110 12.28 7.29 6.38
N ILE A 111 12.88 6.96 5.24
CA ILE A 111 12.94 5.58 4.75
C ILE A 111 13.68 4.68 5.75
N ILE A 112 14.76 5.18 6.36
CA ILE A 112 15.50 4.44 7.40
C ILE A 112 14.61 4.25 8.64
N GLY A 113 13.87 5.28 9.06
CA GLY A 113 12.91 5.18 10.17
C GLY A 113 11.82 4.14 9.91
N GLU A 114 11.25 4.13 8.70
CA GLU A 114 10.25 3.13 8.29
C GLU A 114 10.87 1.73 8.20
N THR A 115 12.10 1.60 7.71
CA THR A 115 12.81 0.31 7.67
C THR A 115 13.03 -0.24 9.08
N ALA A 116 13.38 0.61 10.05
CA ALA A 116 13.48 0.20 11.44
C ALA A 116 12.13 -0.28 11.99
N ARG A 117 11.04 0.47 11.75
CA ARG A 117 9.68 0.08 12.15
C ARG A 117 9.25 -1.26 11.56
N LEU A 118 9.53 -1.48 10.27
CA LEU A 118 9.22 -2.74 9.59
C LEU A 118 10.06 -3.90 10.13
N THR A 119 11.31 -3.64 10.52
CA THR A 119 12.19 -4.64 11.14
C THR A 119 11.65 -5.06 12.50
N ASP A 120 11.27 -4.11 13.35
CA ASP A 120 10.66 -4.39 14.66
C ASP A 120 9.34 -5.17 14.52
N GLU A 121 8.52 -4.80 13.52
CA GLU A 121 7.27 -5.49 13.23
C GLU A 121 7.50 -6.93 12.75
N LEU A 122 8.51 -7.15 11.91
CA LEU A 122 8.91 -8.48 11.44
C LEU A 122 9.41 -9.35 12.61
N GLU A 123 10.23 -8.79 13.49
CA GLU A 123 10.71 -9.50 14.69
C GLU A 123 9.56 -9.91 15.60
N ARG A 124 8.60 -9.00 15.84
CA ARG A 124 7.39 -9.30 16.60
C ARG A 124 6.58 -10.43 15.96
N VAL A 125 6.36 -10.36 14.64
CA VAL A 125 5.62 -11.40 13.90
C VAL A 125 6.33 -12.75 14.01
N HIS A 126 7.66 -12.79 13.89
CA HIS A 126 8.43 -14.01 14.07
C HIS A 126 8.33 -14.57 15.49
N HIS A 127 8.36 -13.70 16.50
CA HIS A 127 8.17 -14.09 17.89
C HIS A 127 6.79 -14.70 18.12
N ASP A 128 5.73 -14.02 17.67
CA ASP A 128 4.35 -14.50 17.80
C ASP A 128 4.17 -15.85 17.09
N ASN A 129 4.78 -16.01 15.90
CA ASN A 129 4.73 -17.26 15.16
C ASN A 129 5.40 -18.41 15.93
N ALA A 130 6.60 -18.18 16.48
CA ALA A 130 7.29 -19.17 17.31
C ALA A 130 6.47 -19.54 18.54
N ASP A 131 5.81 -18.57 19.18
CA ASP A 131 4.95 -18.80 20.35
C ASP A 131 3.70 -19.62 20.00
N LEU A 132 3.05 -19.31 18.89
CA LEU A 132 1.91 -20.07 18.39
C LEU A 132 2.31 -21.50 18.02
N MET A 133 3.47 -21.69 17.37
CA MET A 133 4.00 -23.01 17.07
C MET A 133 4.24 -23.82 18.36
N ARG A 134 4.84 -23.20 19.38
CA ARG A 134 5.03 -23.83 20.71
C ARG A 134 3.70 -24.21 21.37
N GLN A 135 2.67 -23.36 21.25
CA GLN A 135 1.35 -23.65 21.79
C GLN A 135 0.67 -24.82 21.06
N ILE A 136 0.77 -24.88 19.73
CA ILE A 136 0.26 -25.99 18.93
C ILE A 136 0.96 -27.29 19.33
N ASP A 137 2.29 -27.27 19.47
CA ASP A 137 3.07 -28.44 19.89
C ASP A 137 2.67 -28.92 21.31
N ALA A 138 2.47 -27.99 22.25
CA ALA A 138 2.01 -28.31 23.60
C ALA A 138 0.59 -28.91 23.60
N LEU A 139 -0.33 -28.37 22.78
CA LEU A 139 -1.66 -28.94 22.62
C LEU A 139 -1.60 -30.35 22.03
N HIS A 140 -0.76 -30.57 21.01
CA HIS A 140 -0.55 -31.87 20.41
C HIS A 140 0.11 -32.86 21.38
N ALA A 141 0.93 -32.38 22.32
CA ALA A 141 1.54 -33.19 23.36
C ALA A 141 0.53 -33.68 24.41
N THR A 142 -0.63 -33.03 24.54
CA THR A 142 -1.62 -33.33 25.58
C THR A 142 -2.23 -34.72 25.39
N PRO A 143 -2.38 -35.54 26.46
CA PRO A 143 -2.88 -36.92 26.36
C PRO A 143 -4.25 -37.04 25.70
N THR A 144 -5.14 -36.08 25.95
CA THR A 144 -6.49 -36.04 25.37
C THR A 144 -6.48 -35.79 23.87
N TYR A 145 -5.53 -35.01 23.37
CA TYR A 145 -5.36 -34.76 21.94
C TYR A 145 -4.85 -36.02 21.23
N LYS A 146 -3.78 -36.64 21.73
CA LYS A 146 -3.24 -37.90 21.20
C LYS A 146 -4.26 -39.04 21.20
N ALA A 147 -5.11 -39.10 22.24
CA ALA A 147 -6.21 -40.07 22.29
C ALA A 147 -7.26 -39.81 21.20
N LYS A 148 -7.63 -38.55 20.95
CA LYS A 148 -8.53 -38.17 19.86
C LYS A 148 -7.92 -38.48 18.49
N GLU A 149 -6.63 -38.19 18.31
CA GLU A 149 -5.89 -38.46 17.08
C GLU A 149 -5.87 -39.96 16.76
N ARG A 150 -5.51 -40.81 17.73
CA ARG A 150 -5.57 -42.28 17.59
C ARG A 150 -6.97 -42.79 17.29
N LEU A 151 -8.02 -42.23 17.89
CA LEU A 151 -9.40 -42.62 17.59
C LEU A 151 -9.78 -42.30 16.14
N VAL A 152 -9.32 -41.17 15.61
CA VAL A 152 -9.52 -40.80 14.20
C VAL A 152 -8.73 -41.74 13.28
N GLU A 153 -7.49 -42.04 13.61
CA GLU A 153 -6.62 -42.96 12.85
C GLU A 153 -7.24 -44.37 12.78
N ILE A 154 -7.68 -44.91 13.92
CA ILE A 154 -8.36 -46.21 14.00
C ILE A 154 -9.66 -46.20 13.17
N ALA A 155 -10.39 -45.09 13.14
CA ALA A 155 -11.60 -44.94 12.32
C ALA A 155 -11.33 -44.84 10.81
N GLN A 156 -10.11 -44.48 10.41
CA GLN A 156 -9.73 -44.50 9.00
C GLN A 156 -9.48 -45.94 8.52
N THR A 157 -8.87 -46.79 9.36
CA THR A 157 -8.58 -48.20 9.04
C THR A 157 -9.72 -49.16 9.35
N ASN A 158 -10.59 -48.84 10.30
CA ASN A 158 -11.69 -49.72 10.73
C ASN A 158 -13.07 -49.13 10.41
N TYR A 159 -13.87 -49.88 9.63
CA TYR A 159 -15.21 -49.49 9.18
C TYR A 159 -16.19 -49.21 10.34
N ALA A 160 -16.16 -50.00 11.42
CA ALA A 160 -17.06 -49.83 12.56
C ALA A 160 -16.76 -48.54 13.35
N ALA A 161 -15.47 -48.22 13.53
CA ALA A 161 -15.04 -46.99 14.19
C ALA A 161 -15.38 -45.73 13.35
N ARG A 162 -15.34 -45.83 12.02
CA ARG A 162 -15.80 -44.76 11.10
C ARG A 162 -17.28 -44.43 11.28
N MET A 163 -18.12 -45.46 11.38
CA MET A 163 -19.56 -45.30 11.59
C MET A 163 -19.87 -44.69 12.96
N GLY A 164 -19.14 -45.09 14.01
CA GLY A 164 -19.26 -44.51 15.35
C GLY A 164 -18.90 -43.02 15.40
N LEU A 165 -17.78 -42.62 14.79
CA LEU A 165 -17.42 -41.19 14.68
C LEU A 165 -18.43 -40.37 13.87
N GLY A 166 -19.01 -40.96 12.82
CA GLY A 166 -20.05 -40.32 12.01
C GLY A 166 -21.32 -40.02 12.82
N ALA A 167 -21.74 -40.96 13.68
CA ALA A 167 -22.87 -40.76 14.59
C ALA A 167 -22.57 -39.67 15.64
N TYR A 168 -21.36 -39.68 16.23
CA TYR A 168 -20.91 -38.66 17.18
C TYR A 168 -20.89 -37.25 16.57
N ARG A 169 -20.40 -37.08 15.33
CA ARG A 169 -20.43 -35.77 14.64
C ARG A 169 -21.85 -35.27 14.40
N ARG A 170 -22.76 -36.12 13.93
CA ARG A 170 -24.17 -35.74 13.70
C ARG A 170 -24.89 -35.31 14.98
N LEU A 171 -24.59 -35.96 16.10
CA LEU A 171 -25.13 -35.58 17.41
C LEU A 171 -24.55 -34.24 17.90
N ARG A 172 -23.26 -34.01 17.69
CA ARG A 172 -22.62 -32.73 18.05
C ARG A 172 -23.10 -31.56 17.19
N GLU A 173 -23.25 -31.74 15.88
CA GLU A 173 -23.79 -30.72 14.97
C GLU A 173 -25.23 -30.31 15.28
N ARG A 174 -26.03 -31.23 15.85
CA ARG A 174 -27.38 -30.92 16.35
C ARG A 174 -27.38 -30.00 17.56
N ASN A 175 -26.39 -30.11 18.45
CA ASN A 175 -26.25 -29.26 19.63
C ASN A 175 -25.57 -27.91 19.35
N SER A 176 -24.81 -27.77 18.27
CA SER A 176 -24.18 -26.48 17.90
C SER A 176 -25.09 -25.55 17.08
N ARG A 177 -26.31 -25.99 16.74
CA ARG A 177 -27.34 -25.18 16.05
C ARG A 177 -28.43 -24.65 16.98
N SER A 178 -28.30 -24.85 18.29
CA SER A 178 -29.28 -24.44 19.31
C SER A 178 -28.77 -23.33 20.24
N THR A 179 -27.77 -22.56 19.80
CA THR A 179 -27.28 -21.31 20.40
C THR A 179 -27.11 -20.29 19.29
#